data_AF-A0A4Y4WZ43-F1
#
_entry.id   AF-A0A4Y4WZ43-F1
#
_cell.length_a   1.000
_cell.length_b   1.000
_cell.length_c   1.000
_cell.angle_alpha   90.00
_cell.angle_beta   90.00
_cell.angle_gamma   90.00
#
_symmetry.space_group_name_H-M   'P 1'
#
loop_
_entity.id
_entity.type
_entity.pdbx_description
1 polymer ?
#
loop_
_entity_poly.entity_id
_entity_poly.type
_entity_poly.pdbx_seq_one_letter_code
_entity_poly.pdbx_strand_id
1 'polypeptide(L)'
;MRKIVLVAIALLISGCASYKITPEHVTSYNNGIQVMTSTQAKSKVQLEIAQSKLKGLNESPLVLYVAAQVIEGNPVVFSRKAISVSINQTNLPVLSLRQVMKSSFDFEGILQSFNISVPTAPIDNINMITPPMFYYGQGSFLAYNGMMYGGMGMYGPGFGMMMMDDVEEQEVMQESRQALKILAINYLKKNTLNVENKAKGGFVVVDTKNLKTPGVVVVKVFLEDEIHTFKIDISKM
;
A
#
# COMPACT_ATOMS: atom_id res chain seq x y z
N MET A 1 21.08 42.78 -17.31
CA MET A 1 21.61 41.91 -16.23
C MET A 1 20.68 41.80 -15.02
N ARG A 2 20.20 42.91 -14.41
CA ARG A 2 19.26 42.88 -13.26
C ARG A 2 17.98 42.05 -13.46
N LYS A 3 17.39 42.05 -14.67
CA LYS A 3 16.18 41.28 -14.99
C LYS A 3 16.40 39.76 -15.05
N ILE A 4 17.60 39.30 -15.42
CA ILE A 4 17.94 37.86 -15.50
C ILE A 4 18.13 37.28 -14.10
N VAL A 5 18.72 38.06 -13.18
CA VAL A 5 18.90 37.67 -11.77
C VAL A 5 17.55 37.52 -11.05
N LEU A 6 16.56 38.39 -11.35
CA LEU A 6 15.21 38.30 -10.79
C LEU A 6 14.43 37.07 -11.27
N VAL A 7 14.60 36.66 -12.54
CA VAL A 7 13.98 35.44 -13.08
C VAL A 7 14.63 34.18 -12.51
N ALA A 8 15.96 34.17 -12.32
CA ALA A 8 16.67 33.06 -11.69
C ALA A 8 16.29 32.88 -10.22
N ILE A 9 16.08 33.97 -9.48
CA ILE A 9 15.59 33.91 -8.09
C ILE A 9 14.14 33.44 -8.04
N ALA A 10 13.26 33.89 -8.95
CA ALA A 10 11.87 33.43 -9.01
C ALA A 10 11.73 31.93 -9.35
N LEU A 11 12.63 31.38 -10.18
CA LEU A 11 12.71 29.94 -10.48
C LEU A 11 13.21 29.09 -9.30
N LEU A 12 13.90 29.70 -8.31
CA LEU A 12 14.35 29.00 -7.10
C LEU A 12 13.25 28.92 -6.02
N ILE A 13 12.18 29.74 -6.13
CA ILE A 13 11.06 29.77 -5.17
C ILE A 13 9.83 28.98 -5.65
N SER A 14 9.89 28.32 -6.81
CA SER A 14 8.97 27.22 -7.13
C SER A 14 9.35 26.00 -6.31
N GLY A 15 9.28 26.15 -4.99
CA GLY A 15 9.61 25.13 -4.01
C GLY A 15 8.73 23.90 -4.21
N CYS A 16 9.32 22.73 -3.98
CA CYS A 16 8.62 21.45 -3.95
C CYS A 16 7.38 21.56 -3.06
N ALA A 17 6.20 21.66 -3.67
CA ALA A 17 4.95 21.69 -2.94
C ALA A 17 4.80 20.36 -2.20
N SER A 18 4.78 20.42 -0.87
CA SER A 18 4.45 19.30 -0.01
C SER A 18 2.97 19.39 0.32
N TYR A 19 2.29 18.25 0.31
CA TYR A 19 0.87 18.16 0.58
C TYR A 19 0.64 17.32 1.84
N LYS A 20 -0.28 17.75 2.69
CA LYS A 20 -0.73 16.99 3.85
C LYS A 20 -1.80 16.00 3.42
N ILE A 21 -1.77 14.80 4.01
CA ILE A 21 -2.79 13.77 3.81
C ILE A 21 -3.71 13.74 5.02
N THR A 22 -5.02 13.89 4.83
CA THR A 22 -6.02 13.82 5.90
C THR A 22 -7.22 12.98 5.44
N PRO A 23 -7.28 11.69 5.79
CA PRO A 23 -8.42 10.83 5.50
C PRO A 23 -9.69 11.29 6.23
N GLU A 24 -10.82 11.20 5.54
CA GLU A 24 -12.13 11.46 6.13
C GLU A 24 -12.66 10.20 6.83
N HIS A 25 -13.46 10.39 7.89
CA HIS A 25 -14.14 9.29 8.60
C HIS A 25 -13.20 8.17 9.10
N VAL A 26 -12.06 8.55 9.67
CA VAL A 26 -11.13 7.61 10.32
C VAL A 26 -11.86 6.87 11.45
N THR A 27 -11.93 5.56 11.34
CA THR A 27 -12.60 4.68 12.31
C THR A 27 -11.68 4.30 13.47
N SER A 28 -10.37 4.22 13.21
CA SER A 28 -9.38 4.04 14.27
C SER A 28 -8.02 4.59 13.86
N TYR A 29 -7.20 4.87 14.86
CA TYR A 29 -5.82 5.28 14.69
C TYR A 29 -4.94 4.32 15.48
N ASN A 30 -3.96 3.69 14.83
CA ASN A 30 -3.04 2.78 15.49
C ASN A 30 -1.60 3.09 15.07
N ASN A 31 -0.77 3.56 16.00
CA ASN A 31 0.66 3.81 15.80
C ASN A 31 1.00 4.59 14.52
N GLY A 32 0.31 5.70 14.25
CA GLY A 32 0.55 6.50 13.04
C GLY A 32 -0.31 6.10 11.83
N ILE A 33 -0.97 4.95 11.89
CA ILE A 33 -1.77 4.39 10.80
C ILE A 33 -3.23 4.78 10.99
N GLN A 34 -3.77 5.51 10.04
CA GLN A 34 -5.17 5.90 9.98
C GLN A 34 -5.95 4.80 9.25
N VAL A 35 -6.96 4.26 9.92
CA VAL A 35 -7.78 3.16 9.43
C VAL A 35 -9.18 3.70 9.15
N MET A 36 -9.71 3.39 7.97
CA MET A 36 -11.10 3.65 7.60
C MET A 36 -11.76 2.32 7.27
N THR A 37 -12.98 2.11 7.73
CA THR A 37 -13.77 0.93 7.37
C THR A 37 -15.10 1.32 6.76
N SER A 38 -15.51 0.63 5.72
CA SER A 38 -16.83 0.74 5.09
C SER A 38 -17.49 -0.63 5.14
N THR A 39 -18.72 -0.68 5.65
CA THR A 39 -19.54 -1.90 5.69
C THR A 39 -20.79 -1.65 4.85
N GLN A 40 -21.06 -2.55 3.92
CA GLN A 40 -22.27 -2.59 3.10
C GLN A 40 -23.05 -3.87 3.45
N ALA A 41 -24.11 -4.19 2.71
CA ALA A 41 -24.97 -5.32 3.04
C ALA A 41 -24.24 -6.66 2.86
N LYS A 42 -23.48 -6.80 1.78
CA LYS A 42 -22.84 -8.07 1.37
C LYS A 42 -21.34 -8.07 1.57
N SER A 43 -20.72 -6.92 1.84
CA SER A 43 -19.27 -6.84 1.93
C SER A 43 -18.76 -5.74 2.85
N LYS A 44 -17.49 -5.87 3.21
CA LYS A 44 -16.78 -4.95 4.11
C LYS A 44 -15.39 -4.67 3.55
N VAL A 45 -14.98 -3.41 3.60
CA VAL A 45 -13.65 -2.98 3.15
C VAL A 45 -12.98 -2.15 4.24
N GLN A 46 -11.70 -2.39 4.45
CA GLN A 46 -10.81 -1.59 5.27
C GLN A 46 -9.72 -0.98 4.39
N LEU A 47 -9.51 0.32 4.58
CA LEU A 47 -8.46 1.10 3.94
C LEU A 47 -7.55 1.68 5.01
N GLU A 48 -6.24 1.51 4.87
CA GLU A 48 -5.26 2.04 5.82
C GLU A 48 -4.24 2.92 5.12
N ILE A 49 -3.89 4.02 5.80
CA ILE A 49 -2.96 5.02 5.33
C ILE A 49 -2.04 5.41 6.49
N ALA A 50 -0.74 5.23 6.29
CA ALA A 50 0.27 5.62 7.27
C ALA A 50 1.04 6.89 6.88
N GLN A 51 1.00 7.26 5.60
CA GLN A 51 1.65 8.47 5.11
C GLN A 51 0.90 9.71 5.63
N SER A 52 1.63 10.64 6.24
CA SER A 52 1.10 11.94 6.68
C SER A 52 1.30 13.06 5.66
N LYS A 53 2.18 12.85 4.66
CA LYS A 53 2.52 13.81 3.61
C LYS A 53 2.72 13.12 2.25
N LEU A 54 2.35 13.82 1.18
CA LEU A 54 2.71 13.52 -0.21
C LEU A 54 3.65 14.59 -0.75
N LYS A 55 4.55 14.17 -1.64
CA LYS A 55 5.58 15.03 -2.25
C LYS A 55 6.52 15.65 -1.20
N GLY A 56 7.50 16.41 -1.68
CA GLY A 56 8.65 16.88 -0.90
C GLY A 56 9.87 16.91 -1.80
N LEU A 57 11.05 16.65 -1.25
CA LEU A 57 12.31 16.60 -2.03
C LEU A 57 12.29 15.53 -3.14
N ASN A 58 11.54 14.44 -2.92
CA ASN A 58 11.38 13.34 -3.87
C ASN A 58 9.90 13.14 -4.24
N GLU A 59 9.64 12.71 -5.47
CA GLU A 59 8.31 12.21 -5.85
C GLU A 59 8.01 10.93 -5.05
N SER A 60 6.89 10.93 -4.31
CA SER A 60 6.48 9.81 -3.46
C SER A 60 5.07 9.36 -3.85
N PRO A 61 4.86 8.05 -4.09
CA PRO A 61 3.53 7.54 -4.42
C PRO A 61 2.64 7.56 -3.19
N LEU A 62 1.33 7.40 -3.40
CA LEU A 62 0.40 7.11 -2.32
C LEU A 62 0.29 5.59 -2.19
N VAL A 63 0.63 5.07 -1.02
CA VAL A 63 0.57 3.64 -0.69
C VAL A 63 -0.54 3.42 0.31
N LEU A 64 -1.44 2.53 -0.08
CA LEU A 64 -2.64 2.17 0.66
C LEU A 64 -2.56 0.69 1.01
N TYR A 65 -2.94 0.32 2.22
CA TYR A 65 -3.27 -1.06 2.50
C TYR A 65 -4.77 -1.24 2.35
N VAL A 66 -5.19 -2.18 1.50
CA VAL A 66 -6.60 -2.42 1.20
C VAL A 66 -6.93 -3.85 1.56
N ALA A 67 -7.91 -4.03 2.43
CA ALA A 67 -8.43 -5.33 2.81
C ALA A 67 -9.94 -5.38 2.57
N ALA A 68 -10.43 -6.53 2.11
CA ALA A 68 -11.83 -6.73 1.76
C ALA A 68 -12.33 -8.09 2.25
N GLN A 69 -13.62 -8.15 2.56
CA GLN A 69 -14.34 -9.35 2.99
C GLN A 69 -15.72 -9.38 2.34
N VAL A 70 -16.15 -10.56 1.90
CA VAL A 70 -17.54 -10.82 1.51
C VAL A 70 -18.25 -11.44 2.72
N ILE A 71 -19.38 -10.88 3.10
CA ILE A 71 -20.22 -11.29 4.23
C ILE A 71 -21.38 -12.17 3.74
N GLU A 72 -21.90 -11.90 2.54
CA GLU A 72 -23.01 -12.62 1.93
C GLU A 72 -22.86 -12.61 0.40
N GLY A 73 -23.35 -13.66 -0.28
CA GLY A 73 -23.38 -13.71 -1.74
C GLY A 73 -22.33 -14.64 -2.35
N ASN A 74 -21.98 -14.39 -3.61
CA ASN A 74 -21.13 -15.27 -4.39
C ASN A 74 -19.63 -14.96 -4.20
N PRO A 75 -18.73 -15.89 -4.55
CA PRO A 75 -17.31 -15.61 -4.54
C PRO A 75 -16.90 -14.51 -5.53
N VAL A 76 -16.11 -13.54 -5.06
CA VAL A 76 -15.72 -12.34 -5.81
C VAL A 76 -14.21 -12.33 -6.05
N VAL A 77 -13.80 -12.05 -7.29
CA VAL A 77 -12.39 -11.82 -7.60
C VAL A 77 -11.96 -10.46 -7.08
N PHE A 78 -11.11 -10.45 -6.06
CA PHE A 78 -10.53 -9.24 -5.49
C PHE A 78 -9.08 -9.09 -5.95
N SER A 79 -8.80 -7.96 -6.61
CA SER A 79 -7.47 -7.62 -7.11
C SER A 79 -7.37 -6.11 -7.28
N ARG A 80 -6.18 -5.62 -7.66
CA ARG A 80 -5.95 -4.23 -8.10
C ARG A 80 -7.05 -3.66 -9.00
N LYS A 81 -7.61 -4.46 -9.91
CA LYS A 81 -8.62 -3.99 -10.89
C LYS A 81 -9.94 -3.58 -10.22
N ALA A 82 -10.20 -4.08 -9.02
CA ALA A 82 -11.35 -3.71 -8.20
C ALA A 82 -11.16 -2.36 -7.49
N ILE A 83 -10.04 -1.66 -7.71
CA ILE A 83 -9.70 -0.42 -7.01
C ILE A 83 -9.53 0.68 -8.04
N SER A 84 -10.29 1.76 -7.86
CA SER A 84 -10.16 3.00 -8.63
C SER A 84 -9.79 4.13 -7.69
N VAL A 85 -8.86 4.97 -8.13
CA VAL A 85 -8.45 6.15 -7.38
C VAL A 85 -8.54 7.35 -8.30
N SER A 86 -9.13 8.43 -7.80
CA SER A 86 -9.29 9.66 -8.58
C SER A 86 -9.14 10.89 -7.69
N ILE A 87 -8.76 12.01 -8.28
CA ILE A 87 -8.75 13.33 -7.65
C ILE A 87 -9.31 14.34 -8.64
N ASN A 88 -10.24 15.20 -8.20
CA ASN A 88 -10.86 16.21 -9.07
C ASN A 88 -11.34 15.61 -10.41
N GLN A 89 -11.99 14.44 -10.35
CA GLN A 89 -12.49 13.67 -11.51
C GLN A 89 -11.40 13.11 -12.46
N THR A 90 -10.11 13.30 -12.14
CA THR A 90 -8.99 12.73 -12.88
C THR A 90 -8.56 11.42 -12.23
N ASN A 91 -8.48 10.34 -13.02
CA ASN A 91 -8.03 9.04 -12.51
C ASN A 91 -6.53 9.06 -12.20
N LEU A 92 -6.17 8.54 -11.02
CA LEU A 92 -4.81 8.28 -10.61
C LEU A 92 -4.48 6.80 -10.88
N PRO A 93 -3.40 6.50 -11.63
CA PRO A 93 -3.07 5.11 -11.97
C PRO A 93 -2.75 4.28 -10.73
N VAL A 94 -3.44 3.14 -10.59
CA VAL A 94 -3.08 2.11 -9.62
C VAL A 94 -2.08 1.16 -10.27
N LEU A 95 -0.84 1.18 -9.79
CA LEU A 95 0.30 0.51 -10.43
C LEU A 95 0.21 -1.01 -10.27
N SER A 96 0.69 -1.75 -11.27
CA SER A 96 0.96 -3.18 -11.13
C SER A 96 2.25 -3.41 -10.34
N LEU A 97 2.42 -4.62 -9.78
CA LEU A 97 3.68 -4.99 -9.11
C LEU A 97 4.88 -4.78 -10.05
N ARG A 98 4.77 -5.18 -11.33
CA ARG A 98 5.82 -4.96 -12.33
C ARG A 98 6.18 -3.48 -12.50
N GLN A 99 5.19 -2.58 -12.47
CA GLN A 99 5.44 -1.14 -12.55
C GLN A 99 6.10 -0.61 -11.27
N VAL A 100 5.69 -1.11 -10.10
CA VAL A 100 6.29 -0.78 -8.80
C VAL A 100 7.76 -1.20 -8.75
N MET A 101 8.08 -2.43 -9.17
CA MET A 101 9.45 -2.97 -9.18
C MET A 101 10.38 -2.22 -10.12
N LYS A 102 9.84 -1.62 -11.20
CA LYS A 102 10.59 -0.79 -12.15
C LYS A 102 10.62 0.70 -11.77
N SER A 103 9.94 1.09 -10.69
CA SER A 103 9.87 2.48 -10.27
C SER A 103 11.10 2.89 -9.48
N SER A 104 11.38 4.19 -9.47
CA SER A 104 12.44 4.80 -8.67
C SER A 104 11.94 5.33 -7.31
N PHE A 105 10.75 4.91 -6.88
CA PHE A 105 10.15 5.40 -5.64
C PHE A 105 10.91 4.86 -4.42
N ASP A 106 11.01 5.70 -3.39
CA ASP A 106 11.55 5.30 -2.11
C ASP A 106 10.44 4.73 -1.23
N PHE A 107 10.45 3.41 -1.06
CA PHE A 107 9.47 2.68 -0.25
C PHE A 107 9.93 2.46 1.20
N GLU A 108 11.19 2.75 1.54
CA GLU A 108 11.70 2.45 2.88
C GLU A 108 10.96 3.26 3.95
N GLY A 109 10.92 4.60 3.79
CA GLY A 109 10.19 5.46 4.72
C GLY A 109 8.68 5.21 4.72
N ILE A 110 8.12 4.76 3.60
CA ILE A 110 6.70 4.41 3.51
C ILE A 110 6.42 3.15 4.33
N LEU A 111 7.18 2.09 4.16
CA LEU A 111 7.00 0.85 4.92
C LEU A 111 7.24 1.06 6.42
N GLN A 112 8.24 1.87 6.78
CA GLN A 112 8.48 2.25 8.18
C GLN A 112 7.28 2.99 8.78
N SER A 113 6.56 3.81 8.02
CA SER A 113 5.32 4.45 8.50
C SER A 113 4.21 3.44 8.83
N PHE A 114 4.18 2.30 8.13
CA PHE A 114 3.32 1.15 8.48
C PHE A 114 3.89 0.28 9.62
N ASN A 115 4.94 0.75 10.31
CA ASN A 115 5.68 0.02 11.34
C ASN A 115 6.34 -1.28 10.82
N ILE A 116 6.69 -1.31 9.53
CA ILE A 116 7.43 -2.43 8.93
C ILE A 116 8.91 -2.07 8.86
N SER A 117 9.72 -2.80 9.60
CA SER A 117 11.17 -2.63 9.59
C SER A 117 11.78 -3.15 8.30
N VAL A 118 12.51 -2.29 7.60
CA VAL A 118 13.35 -2.67 6.46
C VAL A 118 14.78 -2.86 6.98
N PRO A 119 15.36 -4.07 6.91
CA PRO A 119 16.75 -4.26 7.32
C PRO A 119 17.70 -3.44 6.43
N THR A 120 18.69 -2.80 7.04
CA THR A 120 19.66 -1.95 6.31
C THR A 120 21.04 -2.61 6.17
N ALA A 121 21.29 -3.72 6.87
CA ALA A 121 22.53 -4.49 6.81
C ALA A 121 22.38 -5.78 5.98
N PRO A 122 23.47 -6.29 5.37
CA PRO A 122 23.54 -7.67 4.92
C PRO A 122 23.20 -8.59 6.09
N ILE A 123 22.34 -9.59 5.86
CA ILE A 123 21.94 -10.54 6.90
C ILE A 123 23.10 -11.53 7.09
N ASP A 124 24.18 -11.10 7.74
CA ASP A 124 25.34 -11.96 8.03
C ASP A 124 25.12 -12.81 9.29
N ASN A 125 24.11 -12.48 10.10
CA ASN A 125 23.79 -13.16 11.35
C ASN A 125 22.38 -13.78 11.32
N ILE A 126 22.34 -15.11 11.27
CA ILE A 126 21.13 -15.97 11.29
C ILE A 126 20.33 -15.82 12.61
N ASN A 127 20.87 -15.11 13.61
CA ASN A 127 20.27 -14.91 14.94
C ASN A 127 19.45 -13.60 15.09
N MET A 128 19.28 -12.79 14.04
CA MET A 128 18.35 -11.65 14.12
C MET A 128 16.90 -12.14 14.04
N ILE A 129 16.11 -11.76 15.04
CA ILE A 129 14.64 -11.80 14.99
C ILE A 129 14.24 -11.02 13.73
N THR A 130 13.93 -11.75 12.67
CA THR A 130 13.56 -11.17 11.39
C THR A 130 12.22 -10.46 11.61
N PRO A 131 12.10 -9.15 11.32
CA PRO A 131 10.81 -8.50 11.38
C PRO A 131 9.83 -9.29 10.51
N PRO A 132 8.55 -9.41 10.91
CA PRO A 132 7.59 -10.14 10.11
C PRO A 132 7.56 -9.53 8.71
N MET A 133 8.01 -10.32 7.73
CA MET A 133 8.01 -9.96 6.31
C MET A 133 6.59 -9.76 5.77
N PHE A 134 5.56 -10.09 6.56
CA PHE A 134 4.15 -10.01 6.21
C PHE A 134 3.42 -8.96 7.06
N TYR A 135 2.65 -8.12 6.40
CA TYR A 135 1.80 -7.10 7.00
C TYR A 135 0.34 -7.53 6.93
N TYR A 136 -0.27 -7.68 8.11
CA TYR A 136 -1.60 -8.26 8.30
C TYR A 136 -2.69 -7.23 8.58
N GLY A 137 -2.46 -5.96 8.22
CA GLY A 137 -3.39 -4.87 8.50
C GLY A 137 -3.60 -4.58 9.99
N GLN A 138 -4.30 -3.49 10.27
CA GLN A 138 -4.62 -3.05 11.63
C GLN A 138 -5.94 -3.63 12.12
N GLY A 139 -5.96 -4.01 13.41
CA GLY A 139 -7.14 -4.53 14.09
C GLY A 139 -7.54 -5.94 13.65
N SER A 140 -8.71 -6.41 14.10
CA SER A 140 -9.20 -7.76 13.84
C SER A 140 -9.76 -7.96 12.43
N PHE A 141 -9.66 -6.97 11.53
CA PHE A 141 -10.27 -7.02 10.21
C PHE A 141 -9.75 -8.19 9.37
N LEU A 142 -8.45 -8.42 9.41
CA LEU A 142 -7.80 -9.51 8.70
C LEU A 142 -7.62 -10.76 9.54
N ALA A 143 -8.07 -10.77 10.80
CA ALA A 143 -7.71 -11.74 11.84
C ALA A 143 -7.52 -13.13 11.25
N TYR A 144 -6.29 -13.43 10.82
CA TYR A 144 -5.91 -14.76 10.36
C TYR A 144 -6.15 -15.65 11.57
N ASN A 145 -6.76 -16.82 11.37
CA ASN A 145 -6.90 -17.71 12.52
C ASN A 145 -5.47 -17.98 12.97
N GLY A 146 -5.16 -17.64 14.22
CA GLY A 146 -3.91 -17.99 14.89
C GLY A 146 -3.79 -19.50 15.10
N MET A 147 -4.14 -20.29 14.09
CA MET A 147 -3.60 -21.61 13.87
C MET A 147 -2.40 -21.41 12.92
N MET A 148 -1.26 -20.90 13.40
CA MET A 148 -0.30 -21.77 14.08
C MET A 148 -0.87 -23.18 14.23
N TYR A 149 -0.63 -23.99 13.21
CA TYR A 149 -0.34 -25.40 13.45
C TYR A 149 0.64 -25.45 14.63
N GLY A 150 0.07 -25.61 15.83
CA GLY A 150 0.79 -25.95 17.04
C GLY A 150 1.34 -27.34 16.80
N GLY A 151 2.57 -27.38 16.30
CA GLY A 151 3.17 -28.62 15.81
C GLY A 151 4.56 -28.39 15.26
N MET A 152 5.49 -28.07 16.16
CA MET A 152 6.92 -28.43 16.10
C MET A 152 7.86 -27.73 15.10
N GLY A 153 8.98 -27.25 15.67
CA GLY A 153 10.27 -26.98 15.02
C GLY A 153 10.48 -25.52 14.61
N MET A 154 11.40 -24.70 15.12
CA MET A 154 12.79 -24.98 15.53
C MET A 154 13.45 -25.93 14.52
N TYR A 155 14.23 -25.35 13.59
CA TYR A 155 15.05 -25.97 12.54
C TYR A 155 14.37 -26.29 11.20
N GLY A 156 14.85 -25.60 10.15
CA GLY A 156 14.67 -26.02 8.76
C GLY A 156 14.93 -24.88 7.76
N PRO A 157 16.06 -24.84 7.03
CA PRO A 157 16.23 -23.96 5.87
C PRO A 157 15.35 -24.52 4.75
N GLY A 158 14.08 -24.14 4.77
CA GLY A 158 13.07 -24.63 3.86
C GLY A 158 12.11 -23.50 3.58
N PHE A 159 12.60 -22.47 2.89
CA PHE A 159 11.73 -21.54 2.18
C PHE A 159 10.77 -22.38 1.34
N GLY A 160 9.52 -22.44 1.76
CA GLY A 160 8.42 -22.85 0.91
C GLY A 160 8.36 -21.85 -0.24
N MET A 161 9.14 -22.13 -1.28
CA MET A 161 8.98 -21.62 -2.62
C MET A 161 7.55 -21.95 -3.02
N MET A 162 6.64 -21.01 -2.75
CA MET A 162 5.30 -21.06 -3.30
C MET A 162 5.46 -21.02 -4.80
N MET A 163 4.87 -22.01 -5.47
CA MET A 163 4.81 -22.14 -6.93
C MET A 163 4.38 -20.78 -7.53
N MET A 164 5.37 -20.05 -8.05
CA MET A 164 5.22 -18.87 -8.88
C MET A 164 5.19 -19.41 -10.31
N ASP A 165 4.03 -19.34 -10.96
CA ASP A 165 3.84 -19.85 -12.33
C ASP A 165 4.59 -19.04 -13.41
N ASP A 166 5.29 -17.96 -13.04
CA ASP A 166 6.02 -17.12 -14.00
C ASP A 166 7.53 -17.11 -13.71
N VAL A 167 8.29 -17.84 -14.53
CA VAL A 167 9.77 -17.89 -14.53
C VAL A 167 10.39 -16.49 -14.72
N GLU A 168 9.64 -15.55 -15.31
CA GLU A 168 10.04 -14.15 -15.49
C GLU A 168 10.00 -13.30 -14.19
N GLU A 169 9.28 -13.73 -13.14
CA GLU A 169 9.25 -13.01 -11.85
C GLU A 169 10.47 -13.31 -10.96
N GLN A 170 11.21 -14.39 -11.22
CA GLN A 170 12.43 -14.74 -10.45
C GLN A 170 13.62 -13.83 -10.80
N GLU A 171 13.75 -13.41 -12.06
CA GLU A 171 14.88 -12.56 -12.49
C GLU A 171 14.81 -11.14 -11.89
N VAL A 172 13.60 -10.62 -11.67
CA VAL A 172 13.37 -9.28 -11.10
C VAL A 172 13.72 -9.21 -9.59
N MET A 173 13.81 -10.35 -8.90
CA MET A 173 14.12 -10.41 -7.46
C MET A 173 15.62 -10.30 -7.13
N GLN A 174 16.51 -10.43 -8.12
CA GLN A 174 17.96 -10.42 -7.89
C GLN A 174 18.54 -9.01 -7.70
N GLU A 175 17.91 -7.94 -8.21
CA GLU A 175 18.44 -6.57 -8.15
C GLU A 175 17.64 -5.57 -7.29
N SER A 176 16.70 -6.03 -6.46
CA SER A 176 15.80 -5.11 -5.75
C SER A 176 16.35 -4.65 -4.39
N ARG A 177 16.20 -3.35 -4.09
CA ARG A 177 16.31 -2.75 -2.74
C ARG A 177 15.38 -3.49 -1.77
N GLN A 178 15.84 -3.85 -0.56
CA GLN A 178 15.10 -4.74 0.36
C GLN A 178 13.65 -4.30 0.64
N ALA A 179 13.38 -2.99 0.70
CA ALA A 179 12.03 -2.43 0.83
C ALA A 179 11.08 -2.89 -0.29
N LEU A 180 11.55 -2.95 -1.54
CA LEU A 180 10.74 -3.44 -2.67
C LEU A 180 10.41 -4.94 -2.51
N LYS A 181 11.32 -5.75 -1.97
CA LYS A 181 11.05 -7.17 -1.69
C LYS A 181 9.92 -7.34 -0.68
N ILE A 182 10.00 -6.58 0.42
CA ILE A 182 8.97 -6.60 1.47
C ILE A 182 7.63 -6.11 0.91
N LEU A 183 7.62 -5.01 0.16
CA LEU A 183 6.41 -4.50 -0.49
C LEU A 183 5.82 -5.52 -1.46
N ALA A 184 6.65 -6.20 -2.27
CA ALA A 184 6.22 -7.18 -3.26
C ALA A 184 5.53 -8.39 -2.61
N ILE A 185 6.07 -8.89 -1.50
CA ILE A 185 5.48 -10.00 -0.74
C ILE A 185 4.09 -9.64 -0.21
N ASN A 186 3.89 -8.38 0.17
CA ASN A 186 2.65 -7.85 0.74
C ASN A 186 1.76 -7.15 -0.27
N TYR A 187 2.12 -7.16 -1.56
CA TYR A 187 1.35 -6.46 -2.58
C TYR A 187 -0.01 -7.14 -2.77
N LEU A 188 -1.04 -6.38 -3.14
CA LEU A 188 -2.37 -6.93 -3.37
C LEU A 188 -2.37 -7.91 -4.55
N LYS A 189 -2.39 -9.21 -4.21
CA LYS A 189 -2.51 -10.31 -5.17
C LYS A 189 -3.96 -10.50 -5.60
N LYS A 190 -4.15 -11.17 -6.74
CA LYS A 190 -5.48 -11.64 -7.15
C LYS A 190 -5.91 -12.73 -6.18
N ASN A 191 -7.00 -12.48 -5.47
CA ASN A 191 -7.61 -13.39 -4.53
C ASN A 191 -9.07 -13.64 -4.91
N THR A 192 -9.64 -14.74 -4.45
CA THR A 192 -11.08 -14.97 -4.47
C THR A 192 -11.59 -14.80 -3.05
N LEU A 193 -12.43 -13.80 -2.82
CA LEU A 193 -13.17 -13.61 -1.57
C LEU A 193 -14.41 -14.50 -1.60
N ASN A 194 -14.75 -15.13 -0.48
CA ASN A 194 -16.02 -15.83 -0.30
C ASN A 194 -16.47 -15.64 1.15
N VAL A 195 -17.71 -16.01 1.45
CA VAL A 195 -18.33 -15.84 2.77
C VAL A 195 -17.60 -16.62 3.87
N GLU A 196 -17.05 -17.79 3.53
CA GLU A 196 -16.39 -18.69 4.49
C GLU A 196 -14.95 -18.25 4.83
N ASN A 197 -14.28 -17.56 3.91
CA ASN A 197 -12.90 -17.14 4.08
C ASN A 197 -12.81 -15.79 4.80
N LYS A 198 -11.74 -15.67 5.58
CA LYS A 198 -11.34 -14.43 6.21
C LYS A 198 -10.99 -13.38 5.17
N ALA A 199 -11.12 -12.12 5.57
CA ALA A 199 -10.76 -10.98 4.77
C ALA A 199 -9.35 -11.14 4.15
N LYS A 200 -9.17 -10.67 2.92
CA LYS A 200 -7.89 -10.67 2.21
C LYS A 200 -7.49 -9.25 1.89
N GLY A 201 -6.20 -8.96 1.94
CA GLY A 201 -5.69 -7.63 1.67
C GLY A 201 -4.26 -7.61 1.22
N GLY A 202 -3.79 -6.41 0.86
CA GLY A 202 -2.43 -6.15 0.45
C GLY A 202 -2.20 -4.68 0.15
N PHE A 203 -0.93 -4.33 -0.02
CA PHE A 203 -0.54 -2.98 -0.43
C PHE A 203 -0.91 -2.71 -1.88
N VAL A 204 -1.26 -1.46 -2.12
CA VAL A 204 -1.60 -0.91 -3.42
C VAL A 204 -0.85 0.42 -3.56
N VAL A 205 -0.15 0.60 -4.66
CA VAL A 205 0.62 1.81 -4.95
C VAL A 205 -0.11 2.62 -6.02
N VAL A 206 -0.41 3.86 -5.70
CA VAL A 206 -1.07 4.84 -6.58
C VAL A 206 -0.03 5.85 -7.03
N ASP A 207 0.06 6.03 -8.35
CA ASP A 207 0.95 7.03 -8.93
C ASP A 207 0.37 8.43 -8.74
N THR A 208 1.12 9.26 -8.02
CA THR A 208 0.77 10.65 -7.68
C THR A 208 1.53 11.67 -8.53
N LYS A 209 2.29 11.25 -9.56
CA LYS A 209 3.00 12.16 -10.48
C LYS A 209 2.09 13.22 -11.07
N ASN A 210 0.88 12.82 -11.47
CA ASN A 210 -0.13 13.70 -12.06
C ASN A 210 -0.92 14.52 -11.03
N LEU A 211 -0.65 14.37 -9.73
CA LEU A 211 -1.30 15.15 -8.66
C LEU A 211 -0.70 16.56 -8.62
N LYS A 212 -1.12 17.42 -9.55
CA LYS A 212 -0.62 18.80 -9.65
C LYS A 212 -1.29 19.75 -8.66
N THR A 213 -2.52 19.45 -8.27
CA THR A 213 -3.35 20.30 -7.42
C THR A 213 -3.83 19.56 -6.17
N PRO A 214 -3.93 20.25 -5.01
CA PRO A 214 -4.71 19.80 -3.87
C PRO A 214 -6.14 19.40 -4.25
N GLY A 215 -6.78 18.61 -3.40
CA GLY A 215 -8.16 18.18 -3.56
C GLY A 215 -8.44 16.87 -2.84
N VAL A 216 -9.68 16.40 -2.96
CA VAL A 216 -10.11 15.15 -2.34
C VAL A 216 -9.78 13.99 -3.26
N VAL A 217 -8.87 13.12 -2.81
CA VAL A 217 -8.63 11.82 -3.40
C VAL A 217 -9.77 10.89 -3.00
N VAL A 218 -10.48 10.37 -3.99
CA VAL A 218 -11.56 9.41 -3.83
C VAL A 218 -11.05 8.03 -4.22
N VAL A 219 -11.01 7.13 -3.25
CA VAL A 219 -10.68 5.71 -3.44
C VAL A 219 -11.99 4.93 -3.45
N LYS A 220 -12.26 4.21 -4.53
CA LYS A 220 -13.40 3.33 -4.68
C LYS A 220 -12.94 1.88 -4.77
N VAL A 221 -13.54 1.02 -3.98
CA VAL A 221 -13.34 -0.43 -4.03
C VAL A 221 -14.65 -1.08 -4.45
N PHE A 222 -14.61 -1.81 -5.56
CA PHE A 222 -15.76 -2.46 -6.18
C PHE A 222 -15.78 -3.94 -5.81
N LEU A 223 -16.85 -4.39 -5.17
CA LEU A 223 -17.07 -5.79 -4.82
C LEU A 223 -18.46 -6.18 -5.32
N GLU A 224 -18.52 -6.95 -6.42
CA GLU A 224 -19.76 -7.25 -7.14
C GLU A 224 -20.60 -5.99 -7.47
N ASP A 225 -21.75 -5.85 -6.80
CA ASP A 225 -22.71 -4.76 -6.94
C ASP A 225 -22.50 -3.63 -5.92
N GLU A 226 -21.56 -3.80 -4.99
CA GLU A 226 -21.28 -2.83 -3.92
C GLU A 226 -20.04 -1.98 -4.22
N ILE A 227 -20.16 -0.68 -3.90
CA ILE A 227 -19.08 0.29 -4.04
C ILE A 227 -18.77 0.87 -2.66
N HIS A 228 -17.57 0.60 -2.17
CA HIS A 228 -17.03 1.24 -0.97
C HIS A 228 -16.25 2.48 -1.37
N THR A 229 -16.62 3.64 -0.82
CA THR A 229 -15.98 4.91 -1.13
C THR A 229 -15.28 5.46 0.09
N PHE A 230 -14.00 5.78 -0.07
CA PHE A 230 -13.17 6.44 0.93
C PHE A 230 -12.67 7.76 0.36
N LYS A 231 -12.57 8.77 1.21
CA LYS A 231 -12.14 10.11 0.84
C LYS A 231 -10.93 10.51 1.65
N ILE A 232 -9.95 11.09 0.97
CA ILE A 232 -8.69 11.52 1.55
C ILE A 232 -8.44 12.95 1.08
N ASP A 233 -8.50 13.90 2.00
CA ASP A 233 -8.19 15.29 1.69
C ASP A 233 -6.68 15.47 1.54
N ILE A 234 -6.28 16.03 0.40
CA ILE A 234 -4.90 16.40 0.10
C ILE A 234 -4.84 17.93 0.07
N SER A 235 -4.34 18.54 1.14
CA SER A 235 -4.23 20.00 1.29
C SER A 235 -2.78 20.46 1.15
N LYS A 236 -2.56 21.74 0.82
CA LYS A 236 -1.22 22.33 0.93
C LYS A 236 -0.77 22.32 2.39
N MET A 237 0.51 22.03 2.60
CA MET A 237 1.20 22.30 3.88
C MET A 237 1.55 23.78 3.99
#